data_AF-A0A7S1MDM0-F1
#
_entry.id   AF-A0A7S1MDM0-F1
#
_cell.length_a   1.000
_cell.length_b   1.000
_cell.length_c   1.000
_cell.angle_alpha   90.00
_cell.angle_beta   90.00
_cell.angle_gamma   90.00
#
_symmetry.space_group_name_H-M   'P 1'
#
loop_
_entity.id
_entity.type
_entity.pdbx_description
1 polymer ?
#
loop_
_entity_poly.entity_id
_entity_poly.type
_entity_poly.pdbx_seq_one_letter_code
_entity_poly.pdbx_strand_id
1 'polypeptide(L)'
;IKAGKWNRVPVVITMSMNETMGMMSIPDKGISAFEDQVVAPLFSDYGRTKAHYVGTLKHNNIQPKDEASLLHTMLTDKLYTCSIRQLAADLAKSGVPVHVGLFAHATKYDPARGKVNKECEHGAVCQGSEMYYALPQGRGKGIPSSLAFVGDVQLAGRYSEEFVKFASGNAPVWEQYNVQSKPITFYDKKGPYVVHGYRNDQCRILDSSMGQVWPDAHKNRMFTSPLPPLRATTTDKPQMSLGKKTGVKAHKA
;
A
#
# COMPACT_ATOMS: atom_id res chain seq x y z
N ILE A 1 21.54 6.74 3.25
CA ILE A 1 21.43 8.08 2.62
C ILE A 1 22.40 9.08 3.21
N LYS A 2 22.37 9.33 4.53
CA LYS A 2 23.28 10.26 5.22
C LYS A 2 24.78 9.97 4.99
N ALA A 3 25.15 8.71 4.81
CA ALA A 3 26.52 8.30 4.46
C ALA A 3 26.91 8.56 2.98
N GLY A 4 26.01 9.09 2.14
CA GLY A 4 26.31 9.47 0.75
C GLY A 4 26.54 8.34 -0.25
N LYS A 5 26.60 7.08 0.18
CA LYS A 5 26.87 5.91 -0.68
C LYS A 5 25.61 5.39 -1.39
N TRP A 6 25.10 6.10 -2.40
CA TRP A 6 23.95 5.67 -3.19
C TRP A 6 23.87 6.46 -4.52
N ASN A 7 23.19 5.88 -5.52
CA ASN A 7 23.02 6.48 -6.84
C ASN A 7 22.01 7.63 -6.78
N ARG A 8 22.42 8.82 -7.23
CA ARG A 8 21.56 9.99 -7.32
C ARG A 8 20.72 9.95 -8.60
N VAL A 9 19.61 9.23 -8.53
CA VAL A 9 18.64 9.12 -9.62
C VAL A 9 17.29 9.68 -9.18
N PRO A 10 16.46 10.19 -10.09
CA PRO A 10 15.08 10.56 -9.76
C PRO A 10 14.34 9.39 -9.07
N VAL A 11 13.53 9.68 -8.05
CA VAL A 11 12.81 8.68 -7.27
C VAL A 11 11.32 9.02 -7.16
N VAL A 12 10.44 8.05 -7.39
CA VAL A 12 9.05 8.07 -6.89
C VAL A 12 8.95 7.10 -5.73
N ILE A 13 8.42 7.56 -4.60
CA ILE A 13 8.10 6.72 -3.44
C ILE A 13 6.59 6.76 -3.27
N THR A 14 5.94 5.60 -3.32
CA THR A 14 4.49 5.51 -3.07
C THR A 14 4.18 4.77 -1.78
N MET A 15 3.12 5.19 -1.11
CA MET A 15 2.55 4.51 0.07
C MET A 15 1.06 4.29 -0.10
N SER A 16 0.47 3.46 0.75
CA SER A 16 -0.97 3.20 0.75
C SER A 16 -1.66 3.84 1.94
N MET A 17 -2.84 4.42 1.72
CA MET A 17 -3.62 5.01 2.82
C MET A 17 -4.03 3.94 3.83
N ASN A 18 -3.76 4.16 5.12
CA ASN A 18 -4.07 3.20 6.19
C ASN A 18 -3.34 1.86 6.06
N GLU A 19 -2.08 1.88 5.62
CA GLU A 19 -1.28 0.70 5.29
C GLU A 19 -1.33 -0.42 6.35
N THR A 20 -1.30 -0.07 7.64
CA THR A 20 -1.31 -1.10 8.70
C THR A 20 -2.66 -1.78 8.89
N MET A 21 -3.78 -1.15 8.50
CA MET A 21 -5.09 -1.80 8.50
C MET A 21 -5.10 -2.97 7.49
N GLY A 22 -4.30 -2.90 6.43
CA GLY A 22 -4.17 -4.01 5.49
C GLY A 22 -3.30 -5.16 5.98
N MET A 23 -2.40 -4.90 6.94
CA MET A 23 -1.40 -5.87 7.40
C MET A 23 -1.80 -6.64 8.64
N MET A 24 -2.47 -5.94 9.56
CA MET A 24 -2.68 -6.39 10.91
C MET A 24 -4.16 -6.25 11.22
N SER A 25 -4.79 -7.31 11.71
CA SER A 25 -6.11 -7.20 12.32
C SER A 25 -5.93 -6.96 13.81
N ILE A 26 -6.54 -5.92 14.35
CA ILE A 26 -6.66 -5.74 15.80
C ILE A 26 -8.02 -6.34 16.20
N PRO A 27 -8.05 -7.51 16.86
CA PRO A 27 -9.33 -8.07 17.31
C PRO A 27 -9.92 -7.20 18.43
N ASP A 28 -11.23 -6.99 18.44
CA ASP A 28 -11.93 -6.17 19.45
C ASP A 28 -11.56 -6.57 20.89
N LYS A 29 -11.46 -7.88 21.16
CA LYS A 29 -11.11 -8.44 22.47
C LYS A 29 -9.61 -8.38 22.80
N GLY A 30 -8.78 -7.85 21.90
CA GLY A 30 -7.31 -7.81 22.03
C GLY A 30 -6.69 -6.43 21.80
N ILE A 31 -7.49 -5.36 21.73
CA ILE A 31 -6.99 -3.99 21.50
C ILE A 31 -5.94 -3.60 22.54
N SER A 32 -6.21 -3.78 23.84
CA SER A 32 -5.25 -3.45 24.90
C SER A 32 -3.95 -4.27 24.80
N ALA A 33 -4.04 -5.57 24.54
CA ALA A 33 -2.85 -6.41 24.37
C ALA A 33 -2.03 -5.99 23.13
N PHE A 34 -2.69 -5.63 22.03
CA PHE A 34 -2.04 -5.12 20.83
C PHE A 34 -1.36 -3.77 21.09
N GLU A 35 -2.06 -2.87 21.78
CA GLU A 35 -1.53 -1.60 22.22
C GLU A 35 -0.25 -1.78 23.04
N ASP A 36 -0.29 -2.60 24.09
CA ASP A 36 0.84 -2.80 25.00
C ASP A 36 2.04 -3.53 24.36
N GLN A 37 1.78 -4.50 23.48
CA GLN A 37 2.84 -5.37 22.92
C GLN A 37 3.42 -4.85 21.60
N VAL A 38 2.63 -4.12 20.81
CA VAL A 38 3.01 -3.70 19.46
C VAL A 38 3.20 -2.20 19.38
N VAL A 39 2.22 -1.42 19.84
CA VAL A 39 2.21 0.03 19.60
C VAL A 39 3.04 0.77 20.64
N ALA A 40 2.75 0.58 21.92
CA ALA A 40 3.40 1.28 23.02
C ALA A 40 4.93 1.19 23.01
N PRO A 41 5.55 0.02 22.74
CA PRO A 41 7.01 -0.10 22.72
C PRO A 41 7.72 0.73 21.64
N LEU A 42 7.00 1.17 20.60
CA LEU A 42 7.55 2.04 19.54
C LEU A 42 7.80 3.46 20.03
N PHE A 43 7.32 3.81 21.22
CA PHE A 43 7.36 5.15 21.80
C PHE A 43 7.99 5.13 23.20
N SER A 44 8.85 6.09 23.49
CA SER A 44 9.51 6.22 24.78
C SER A 44 8.57 6.64 25.91
N ASP A 45 7.59 7.51 25.59
CA ASP A 45 6.49 7.90 26.47
C ASP A 45 5.19 7.75 25.68
N TYR A 46 4.66 6.53 25.67
CA TYR A 46 3.50 6.19 24.86
C TYR A 46 2.25 6.98 25.26
N GLY A 47 1.96 7.10 26.57
CA GLY A 47 0.78 7.80 27.07
C GLY A 47 0.74 9.26 26.64
N ARG A 48 1.85 9.99 26.81
CA ARG A 48 1.95 11.40 26.35
C ARG A 48 1.91 11.50 24.83
N THR A 49 2.63 10.61 24.13
CA THR A 49 2.65 10.61 22.66
C THR A 49 1.25 10.41 22.09
N LYS A 50 0.50 9.41 22.58
CA LYS A 50 -0.87 9.12 22.17
C LYS A 50 -1.79 10.32 22.43
N ALA A 51 -1.70 10.94 23.61
CA ALA A 51 -2.51 12.10 23.96
C ALA A 51 -2.27 13.29 23.00
N HIS A 52 -1.01 13.62 22.73
CA HIS A 52 -0.66 14.67 21.78
C HIS A 52 -1.10 14.33 20.36
N TYR A 53 -0.88 13.08 19.94
CA TYR A 53 -1.25 12.59 18.61
C TYR A 53 -2.77 12.72 18.38
N VAL A 54 -3.60 12.27 19.33
CA VAL A 54 -5.05 12.46 19.30
C VAL A 54 -5.43 13.95 19.22
N GLY A 55 -4.73 14.81 19.97
CA GLY A 55 -4.90 16.26 19.88
C GLY A 55 -4.70 16.79 18.45
N THR A 56 -3.67 16.33 17.75
CA THR A 56 -3.41 16.76 16.36
C THR A 56 -4.42 16.20 15.36
N LEU A 57 -4.91 14.98 15.55
CA LEU A 57 -5.98 14.45 14.71
C LEU A 57 -7.24 15.31 14.82
N LYS A 58 -7.64 15.66 16.05
CA LYS A 58 -8.78 16.54 16.31
C LYS A 58 -8.60 17.92 15.67
N HIS A 59 -7.41 18.52 15.82
CA HIS A 59 -7.09 19.81 15.21
C HIS A 59 -7.25 19.78 13.67
N ASN A 60 -6.89 18.66 13.04
CA ASN A 60 -6.99 18.47 11.60
C ASN A 60 -8.34 17.89 11.13
N ASN A 61 -9.35 17.87 12.01
CA ASN A 61 -10.68 17.29 11.76
C ASN A 61 -10.65 15.82 11.28
N ILE A 62 -9.67 15.06 11.78
CA ILE A 62 -9.55 13.62 11.54
C ILE A 62 -10.09 12.90 12.77
N GLN A 63 -11.12 12.09 12.58
CA GLN A 63 -11.77 11.35 13.65
C GLN A 63 -11.67 9.84 13.38
N PRO A 64 -10.76 9.12 14.06
CA PRO A 64 -10.80 7.67 14.09
C PRO A 64 -12.16 7.20 14.61
N LYS A 65 -12.71 6.14 14.00
CA LYS A 65 -14.03 5.60 14.37
C LYS A 65 -14.04 5.01 15.78
N ASP A 66 -12.93 4.39 16.15
CA ASP A 66 -12.72 3.66 17.40
C ASP A 66 -11.23 3.61 17.75
N GLU A 67 -10.92 2.96 18.86
CA GLU A 67 -9.56 2.80 19.36
C GLU A 67 -8.68 1.98 18.39
N ALA A 68 -9.22 0.92 17.77
CA ALA A 68 -8.48 0.12 16.79
C ALA A 68 -8.06 0.96 15.58
N SER A 69 -8.98 1.79 15.06
CA SER A 69 -8.72 2.75 13.99
C SER A 69 -7.67 3.79 14.39
N LEU A 70 -7.69 4.26 15.65
CA LEU A 70 -6.68 5.18 16.17
C LEU A 70 -5.30 4.52 16.17
N LEU A 71 -5.18 3.31 16.72
CA LEU A 71 -3.92 2.57 16.78
C LEU A 71 -3.37 2.28 15.38
N HIS A 72 -4.24 1.88 14.44
CA HIS A 72 -3.85 1.71 13.04
C HIS A 72 -3.40 3.00 12.38
N THR A 73 -4.10 4.11 12.61
CA THR A 73 -3.69 5.41 12.05
C THR A 73 -2.32 5.80 12.59
N MET A 74 -2.11 5.66 13.91
CA MET A 74 -0.85 5.98 14.58
C MET A 74 0.31 5.10 14.10
N LEU A 75 0.07 3.79 13.92
CA LEU A 75 1.06 2.86 13.41
C LEU A 75 1.38 3.11 11.93
N THR A 76 0.36 3.40 11.11
CA THR A 76 0.55 3.77 9.70
C THR A 76 1.40 5.02 9.56
N ASP A 77 1.07 6.06 10.34
CA ASP A 77 1.82 7.31 10.31
C ASP A 77 3.26 7.06 10.78
N LYS A 78 3.47 6.34 11.89
CA LYS A 78 4.80 6.07 12.44
C LYS A 78 5.70 5.26 11.51
N LEU A 79 5.19 4.17 10.93
CA LEU A 79 6.02 3.22 10.19
C LEU A 79 6.21 3.62 8.73
N TYR A 80 5.17 4.18 8.11
CA TYR A 80 5.15 4.43 6.68
C TYR A 80 5.19 5.91 6.38
N THR A 81 4.17 6.67 6.78
CA THR A 81 4.02 8.06 6.33
C THR A 81 5.17 8.95 6.79
N CYS A 82 5.54 8.92 8.08
CA CYS A 82 6.60 9.76 8.61
C CYS A 82 7.98 9.29 8.14
N SER A 83 8.22 7.98 8.10
CA SER A 83 9.45 7.39 7.55
C SER A 83 9.69 7.78 6.09
N ILE A 84 8.66 7.69 5.24
CA ILE A 84 8.77 8.05 3.82
C ILE A 84 8.98 9.56 3.65
N ARG A 85 8.35 10.39 4.48
CA ARG A 85 8.58 11.85 4.45
C ARG A 85 9.99 12.20 4.87
N GLN A 86 10.51 11.57 5.93
CA GLN A 86 11.89 11.78 6.36
C GLN A 86 12.88 11.31 5.28
N LEU A 87 12.64 10.15 4.68
CA LEU A 87 13.39 9.63 3.54
C LEU A 87 13.39 10.61 2.36
N ALA A 88 12.20 11.09 1.96
CA ALA A 88 12.06 12.05 0.87
C ALA A 88 12.77 13.37 1.16
N ALA A 89 12.69 13.87 2.40
CA ALA A 89 13.41 15.06 2.82
C ALA A 89 14.93 14.89 2.75
N ASP A 90 15.46 13.74 3.20
CA ASP A 90 16.90 13.45 3.16
C ASP A 90 17.42 13.33 1.72
N LEU A 91 16.63 12.70 0.83
CA LEU A 91 16.94 12.60 -0.59
C LEU A 91 16.88 13.98 -1.28
N ALA A 92 15.82 14.77 -1.03
CA ALA A 92 15.66 16.11 -1.61
C ALA A 92 16.79 17.07 -1.19
N LYS A 93 17.18 17.05 0.10
CA LYS A 93 18.33 17.83 0.60
C LYS A 93 19.66 17.43 -0.04
N SER A 94 19.75 16.22 -0.58
CA SER A 94 20.92 15.71 -1.30
C SER A 94 20.91 16.09 -2.79
N GLY A 95 19.94 16.92 -3.23
CA GLY A 95 19.80 17.38 -4.61
C GLY A 95 19.13 16.37 -5.54
N VAL A 96 18.49 15.33 -5.01
CA VAL A 96 17.80 14.33 -5.83
C VAL A 96 16.36 14.76 -6.10
N PRO A 97 15.88 14.69 -7.37
CA PRO A 97 14.47 14.82 -7.68
C PRO A 97 13.70 13.66 -7.04
N VAL A 98 12.86 13.98 -6.06
CA VAL A 98 12.03 12.99 -5.36
C VAL A 98 10.60 13.37 -5.54
N HIS A 99 9.73 12.39 -5.69
CA HIS A 99 8.30 12.57 -5.70
C HIS A 99 7.68 11.58 -4.72
N VAL A 100 6.63 12.00 -4.02
CA VAL A 100 5.93 11.17 -3.05
C VAL A 100 4.48 11.01 -3.47
N GLY A 101 4.05 9.77 -3.66
CA GLY A 101 2.69 9.40 -3.99
C GLY A 101 1.99 8.72 -2.82
N LEU A 102 0.67 8.85 -2.77
CA LEU A 102 -0.19 8.14 -1.83
C LEU A 102 -1.38 7.54 -2.58
N PHE A 103 -1.48 6.22 -2.57
CA PHE A 103 -2.61 5.51 -3.15
C PHE A 103 -3.80 5.54 -2.19
N ALA A 104 -4.86 6.24 -2.58
CA ALA A 104 -6.03 6.58 -1.78
C ALA A 104 -7.31 5.92 -2.33
N HIS A 105 -7.18 4.71 -2.88
CA HIS A 105 -8.31 3.95 -3.41
C HIS A 105 -8.49 2.63 -2.67
N ALA A 106 -9.67 2.47 -2.08
CA ALA A 106 -10.09 1.21 -1.48
C ALA A 106 -10.26 0.14 -2.56
N THR A 107 -9.33 -0.81 -2.59
CA THR A 107 -9.28 -1.83 -3.64
C THR A 107 -10.41 -2.83 -3.48
N LYS A 108 -11.22 -3.01 -4.52
CA LYS A 108 -12.26 -4.06 -4.52
C LYS A 108 -11.72 -5.43 -4.90
N TYR A 109 -10.65 -5.44 -5.69
CA TYR A 109 -10.04 -6.66 -6.21
C TYR A 109 -8.87 -7.09 -5.33
N ASP A 110 -9.00 -8.28 -4.75
CA ASP A 110 -7.89 -9.02 -4.16
C ASP A 110 -7.73 -10.36 -4.90
N PRO A 111 -6.67 -10.54 -5.71
CA PRO A 111 -6.42 -11.80 -6.41
C PRO A 111 -6.16 -12.97 -5.47
N ALA A 112 -5.72 -12.72 -4.24
CA ALA A 112 -5.37 -13.78 -3.30
C ALA A 112 -6.60 -14.51 -2.76
N ARG A 113 -7.80 -13.90 -2.82
CA ARG A 113 -9.08 -14.43 -2.28
C ARG A 113 -8.95 -15.08 -0.89
N GLY A 114 -7.93 -14.69 -0.13
CA GLY A 114 -7.57 -15.29 1.15
C GLY A 114 -8.44 -14.72 2.26
N LYS A 115 -8.00 -14.91 3.51
CA LYS A 115 -8.52 -14.15 4.66
C LYS A 115 -8.06 -12.69 4.53
N VAL A 116 -8.66 -11.95 3.60
CA VAL A 116 -8.50 -10.50 3.50
C VAL A 116 -8.86 -9.92 4.87
N ASN A 117 -8.09 -8.95 5.35
CA ASN A 117 -8.49 -8.28 6.57
C ASN A 117 -9.87 -7.67 6.34
N LYS A 118 -10.81 -7.88 7.28
CA LYS A 118 -12.19 -7.34 7.20
C LYS A 118 -12.19 -5.84 6.95
N GLU A 119 -11.20 -5.13 7.49
CA GLU A 119 -11.06 -3.68 7.27
C GLU A 119 -10.84 -3.32 5.79
N CYS A 120 -10.16 -4.16 5.01
CA CYS A 120 -10.03 -3.96 3.57
C CYS A 120 -11.32 -4.28 2.83
N GLU A 121 -12.11 -5.25 3.31
CA GLU A 121 -13.46 -5.51 2.78
C GLU A 121 -14.40 -4.32 3.03
N HIS A 122 -14.09 -3.49 4.04
CA HIS A 122 -14.85 -2.32 4.45
C HIS A 122 -14.26 -0.97 4.03
N GLY A 123 -13.29 -0.98 3.10
CA GLY A 123 -12.85 0.24 2.41
C GLY A 123 -11.48 0.79 2.81
N ALA A 124 -10.67 0.06 3.57
CA ALA A 124 -9.25 0.39 3.74
C ALA A 124 -8.44 0.03 2.48
N VAL A 125 -7.31 0.73 2.25
CA VAL A 125 -6.34 0.30 1.23
C VAL A 125 -5.52 -0.82 1.85
N CYS A 126 -5.69 -2.04 1.34
CA CYS A 126 -4.90 -3.17 1.78
C CYS A 126 -3.42 -2.94 1.41
N GLN A 127 -2.46 -3.25 2.30
CA GLN A 127 -1.04 -3.03 1.98
C GLN A 127 -0.65 -3.81 0.73
N GLY A 128 0.09 -3.16 -0.16
CA GLY A 128 0.57 -3.76 -1.41
C GLY A 128 -0.52 -3.90 -2.47
N SER A 129 -1.77 -3.57 -2.16
CA SER A 129 -2.87 -3.66 -3.12
C SER A 129 -2.71 -2.65 -4.26
N GLU A 130 -2.03 -1.53 -4.01
CA GLU A 130 -1.66 -0.54 -5.03
C GLU A 130 -0.73 -1.11 -6.11
N MET A 131 0.05 -2.15 -5.78
CA MET A 131 0.88 -2.86 -6.77
C MET A 131 0.05 -3.51 -7.87
N TYR A 132 -1.19 -3.93 -7.58
CA TYR A 132 -2.10 -4.44 -8.61
C TYR A 132 -2.53 -3.35 -9.61
N TYR A 133 -2.43 -2.08 -9.23
CA TYR A 133 -2.77 -0.95 -10.09
C TYR A 133 -1.53 -0.36 -10.77
N ALA A 134 -0.36 -0.47 -10.13
CA ALA A 134 0.91 -0.04 -10.72
C ALA A 134 1.38 -1.02 -11.80
N LEU A 135 1.14 -2.32 -11.61
CA LEU A 135 1.38 -3.35 -12.62
C LEU A 135 0.26 -3.34 -13.67
N PRO A 136 0.53 -3.78 -14.91
CA PRO A 136 -0.44 -3.73 -16.03
C PRO A 136 -1.54 -4.81 -15.93
N GLN A 137 -2.12 -5.00 -14.74
CA GLN A 137 -3.13 -6.02 -14.43
C GLN A 137 -4.48 -5.72 -15.08
N GLY A 138 -4.76 -4.45 -15.43
CA GLY A 138 -5.97 -4.04 -16.16
C GLY A 138 -6.02 -4.50 -17.62
N ARG A 139 -5.00 -5.22 -18.13
CA ARG A 139 -4.90 -5.69 -19.52
C ARG A 139 -5.36 -7.15 -19.70
N GLY A 140 -6.40 -7.55 -18.95
CA GLY A 140 -7.06 -8.86 -19.08
C GLY A 140 -6.37 -10.04 -18.38
N LYS A 141 -5.32 -9.80 -17.57
CA LYS A 141 -4.59 -10.84 -16.81
C LYS A 141 -4.61 -10.68 -15.29
N GLY A 142 -5.37 -9.71 -14.77
CA GLY A 142 -5.50 -9.46 -13.33
C GLY A 142 -6.91 -9.02 -12.95
N ILE A 143 -7.11 -7.72 -12.76
CA ILE A 143 -8.40 -7.16 -12.33
C ILE A 143 -9.49 -7.61 -13.32
N PRO A 144 -10.57 -8.29 -12.85
CA PRO A 144 -11.63 -8.79 -13.71
C PRO A 144 -12.27 -7.66 -14.50
N SER A 145 -12.59 -7.89 -15.77
CA SER A 145 -13.26 -6.90 -16.63
C SER A 145 -14.78 -6.83 -16.45
N SER A 146 -15.31 -7.42 -15.37
CA SER A 146 -16.76 -7.38 -15.11
C SER A 146 -17.22 -5.99 -14.69
N LEU A 147 -18.53 -5.71 -14.84
CA LEU A 147 -19.12 -4.41 -14.51
C LEU A 147 -18.79 -3.92 -13.09
N ALA A 148 -18.59 -4.83 -12.14
CA ALA A 148 -18.23 -4.50 -10.76
C ALA A 148 -16.86 -3.81 -10.61
N PHE A 149 -15.95 -4.01 -11.57
CA PHE A 149 -14.54 -3.61 -11.53
C PHE A 149 -14.13 -2.67 -12.67
N VAL A 150 -15.05 -2.19 -13.51
CA VAL A 150 -14.72 -1.29 -14.63
C VAL A 150 -13.95 -0.05 -14.14
N GLY A 151 -14.35 0.51 -13.01
CA GLY A 151 -13.63 1.64 -12.39
C GLY A 151 -12.21 1.28 -11.93
N ASP A 152 -12.01 0.07 -11.38
CA ASP A 152 -10.71 -0.42 -10.92
C ASP A 152 -9.78 -0.73 -12.12
N VAL A 153 -10.30 -1.29 -13.22
CA VAL A 153 -9.55 -1.48 -14.47
C VAL A 153 -9.09 -0.16 -15.06
N GLN A 154 -9.98 0.84 -15.14
CA GLN A 154 -9.64 2.17 -15.61
C GLN A 154 -8.61 2.85 -14.71
N LEU A 155 -8.75 2.71 -13.39
CA LEU A 155 -7.80 3.24 -12.42
C LEU A 155 -6.42 2.60 -12.60
N ALA A 156 -6.34 1.27 -12.75
CA ALA A 156 -5.09 0.56 -12.97
C ALA A 156 -4.41 0.97 -14.29
N GLY A 157 -5.20 1.16 -15.36
CA GLY A 157 -4.71 1.71 -16.63
C GLY A 157 -4.02 3.06 -16.42
N ARG A 158 -4.73 4.02 -15.83
CA ARG A 158 -4.17 5.37 -15.58
C ARG A 158 -2.98 5.33 -14.62
N TYR A 159 -3.11 4.65 -13.48
CA TYR A 159 -2.06 4.64 -12.44
C TYR A 159 -0.76 4.00 -12.94
N SER A 160 -0.83 2.86 -13.65
CA SER A 160 0.36 2.23 -14.26
C SER A 160 1.02 3.11 -15.32
N GLU A 161 0.25 3.85 -16.12
CA GLU A 161 0.77 4.79 -17.10
C GLU A 161 1.59 5.91 -16.46
N GLU A 162 1.24 6.37 -15.26
CA GLU A 162 2.01 7.40 -14.54
C GLU A 162 3.40 6.92 -14.10
N PHE A 163 3.59 5.63 -13.85
CA PHE A 163 4.92 5.06 -13.60
C PHE A 163 5.73 4.93 -14.88
N VAL A 164 5.10 4.53 -15.99
CA VAL A 164 5.76 4.46 -17.31
C VAL A 164 6.23 5.85 -17.74
N LYS A 165 5.37 6.86 -17.56
CA LYS A 165 5.65 8.28 -17.75
C LYS A 165 6.83 8.76 -16.90
N PHE A 166 6.86 8.40 -15.62
CA PHE A 166 8.01 8.70 -14.77
C PHE A 166 9.30 8.04 -15.28
N ALA A 167 9.26 6.74 -15.59
CA ALA A 167 10.42 5.99 -16.07
C ALA A 167 10.95 6.49 -17.42
N SER A 168 10.08 7.08 -18.27
CA SER A 168 10.48 7.70 -19.54
C SER A 168 10.92 9.16 -19.42
N GLY A 169 10.96 9.72 -18.20
CA GLY A 169 11.38 11.10 -17.93
C GLY A 169 10.28 12.15 -18.12
N ASN A 170 9.02 11.75 -18.32
CA ASN A 170 7.87 12.64 -18.49
C ASN A 170 6.88 12.47 -17.34
N ALA A 171 7.16 13.08 -16.17
CA ALA A 171 6.45 12.80 -14.91
C ALA A 171 5.51 13.92 -14.40
N PRO A 172 4.52 14.41 -15.18
CA PRO A 172 3.81 15.65 -14.85
C PRO A 172 2.86 15.55 -13.64
N VAL A 173 2.39 14.34 -13.27
CA VAL A 173 1.42 14.17 -12.17
C VAL A 173 2.06 14.14 -10.78
N TRP A 174 3.37 13.85 -10.72
CA TRP A 174 4.09 13.67 -9.49
C TRP A 174 4.76 15.00 -9.15
N GLU A 175 4.21 15.75 -8.20
CA GLU A 175 4.86 17.00 -7.80
C GLU A 175 6.20 16.69 -7.13
N GLN A 176 7.24 17.44 -7.52
CA GLN A 176 8.56 17.26 -6.92
C GLN A 176 8.53 17.67 -5.45
N TYR A 177 8.96 16.74 -4.60
CA TYR A 177 9.08 16.93 -3.17
C TYR A 177 10.10 18.03 -2.85
N ASN A 178 9.66 19.01 -2.06
CA ASN A 178 10.52 19.99 -1.44
C ASN A 178 10.23 20.04 0.07
N VAL A 179 11.24 20.42 0.85
CA VAL A 179 11.18 20.34 2.31
C VAL A 179 10.25 21.39 2.94
N GLN A 180 9.91 22.44 2.19
CA GLN A 180 9.06 23.54 2.62
C GLN A 180 7.57 23.16 2.52
N SER A 181 7.08 22.86 1.31
CA SER A 181 5.67 22.54 1.07
C SER A 181 5.33 21.05 1.25
N LYS A 182 6.34 20.16 1.24
CA LYS A 182 6.21 18.72 1.49
C LYS A 182 5.03 18.10 0.71
N PRO A 183 4.97 18.28 -0.63
CA PRO A 183 3.84 17.84 -1.43
C PRO A 183 3.78 16.31 -1.46
N ILE A 184 2.55 15.79 -1.42
CA ILE A 184 2.26 14.38 -1.66
C ILE A 184 1.15 14.33 -2.72
N THR A 185 1.38 13.61 -3.82
CA THR A 185 0.36 13.36 -4.84
C THR A 185 -0.52 12.19 -4.40
N PHE A 186 -1.77 12.49 -4.06
CA PHE A 186 -2.79 11.50 -3.78
C PHE A 186 -3.32 10.96 -5.10
N TYR A 187 -3.61 9.67 -5.16
CA TYR A 187 -4.16 9.02 -6.33
C TYR A 187 -5.38 8.19 -5.94
N ASP A 188 -6.56 8.61 -6.38
CA ASP A 188 -7.82 7.90 -6.16
C ASP A 188 -8.61 7.73 -7.48
N LYS A 189 -9.88 7.33 -7.38
CA LYS A 189 -10.75 7.13 -8.55
C LYS A 189 -10.93 8.37 -9.42
N LYS A 190 -10.89 9.57 -8.83
CA LYS A 190 -11.05 10.86 -9.52
C LYS A 190 -9.75 11.30 -10.22
N GLY A 191 -8.61 10.74 -9.83
CA GLY A 191 -7.30 11.01 -10.43
C GLY A 191 -6.31 11.61 -9.42
N PRO A 192 -5.15 12.08 -9.91
CA PRO A 192 -4.13 12.66 -9.06
C PRO A 192 -4.53 14.04 -8.53
N TYR A 193 -4.24 14.32 -7.25
CA TYR A 193 -4.30 15.66 -6.67
C TYR A 193 -3.20 15.83 -5.61
N VAL A 194 -2.72 17.06 -5.40
CA VAL A 194 -1.62 17.33 -4.47
C VAL A 194 -2.16 17.78 -3.12
N VAL A 195 -1.60 17.21 -2.05
CA VAL A 195 -1.80 17.67 -0.68
C VAL A 195 -0.47 18.10 -0.10
N HIS A 196 -0.38 19.36 0.32
CA HIS A 196 0.80 19.90 0.98
C HIS A 196 0.76 19.65 2.48
N GLY A 197 1.89 19.23 3.05
CA GLY A 197 1.99 19.04 4.50
C GLY A 197 1.10 17.93 5.05
N TYR A 198 0.72 16.93 4.25
CA TYR A 198 -0.07 15.80 4.73
C TYR A 198 0.58 15.16 5.97
N ARG A 199 -0.20 15.04 7.05
CA ARG A 199 0.22 14.52 8.36
C ARG A 199 1.38 15.28 9.03
N ASN A 200 1.57 16.57 8.75
CA ASN A 200 2.73 17.32 9.28
C ASN A 200 2.79 17.37 10.82
N ASP A 201 1.66 17.62 11.47
CA ASP A 201 1.61 17.68 12.93
C ASP A 201 1.81 16.31 13.58
N GLN A 202 1.22 15.28 12.98
CA GLN A 202 1.33 13.89 13.41
C GLN A 202 2.79 13.44 13.37
N CYS A 203 3.48 13.66 12.25
CA CYS A 203 4.89 13.27 12.13
C CYS A 203 5.82 14.05 13.06
N ARG A 204 5.54 15.35 13.30
CA ARG A 204 6.32 16.11 14.30
C ARG A 204 6.27 15.46 15.68
N ILE A 205 5.12 14.95 16.10
CA ILE A 205 4.98 14.24 17.37
C ILE A 205 5.70 12.90 17.31
N LEU A 206 5.39 12.09 16.31
CA LEU A 206 5.86 10.71 16.22
C LEU A 206 7.38 10.60 16.01
N ASP A 207 8.00 11.53 15.29
CA ASP A 207 9.46 11.54 15.07
C ASP A 207 10.22 11.99 16.32
N SER A 208 9.58 12.76 17.21
CA SER A 208 10.16 13.19 18.49
C SER A 208 10.12 12.11 19.57
N SER A 209 9.30 11.06 19.40
CA SER A 209 9.14 9.94 20.32
C SER A 209 9.65 8.65 19.70
N MET A 210 10.95 8.43 19.78
CA MET A 210 11.56 7.14 19.40
C MET A 210 11.68 6.26 20.63
N GLY A 211 10.87 5.19 20.70
CA GLY A 211 11.02 4.08 21.64
C GLY A 211 12.04 3.05 21.17
N GLN A 212 11.92 1.80 21.62
CA GLN A 212 12.80 0.73 21.12
C GLN A 212 12.61 0.55 19.60
N VAL A 213 13.72 0.30 18.89
CA VAL A 213 13.71 -0.03 17.46
C VAL A 213 13.08 -1.41 17.28
N TRP A 214 11.75 -1.43 17.09
CA TRP A 214 10.88 -2.59 16.86
C TRP A 214 11.06 -3.75 17.86
N PRO A 215 10.05 -4.14 18.65
CA PRO A 215 10.21 -5.22 19.62
C PRO A 215 10.76 -6.50 18.98
N ASP A 216 11.77 -7.12 19.58
CA ASP A 216 12.46 -8.28 19.02
C ASP A 216 11.52 -9.44 18.67
N ALA A 217 10.42 -9.59 19.42
CA ALA A 217 9.37 -10.58 19.19
C ALA A 217 8.68 -10.46 17.82
N HIS A 218 8.70 -9.27 17.19
CA HIS A 218 8.05 -9.01 15.92
C HIS A 218 9.01 -8.92 14.72
N LYS A 219 10.33 -8.85 14.96
CA LYS A 219 11.33 -8.87 13.88
C LYS A 219 11.25 -10.17 13.06
N ASN A 220 10.92 -11.27 13.72
CA ASN A 220 10.83 -12.61 13.10
C ASN A 220 9.46 -12.96 12.54
N ARG A 221 8.40 -12.15 12.71
CA ARG A 221 7.04 -12.51 12.25
C ARG A 221 6.58 -11.74 11.00
N MET A 222 7.12 -10.54 10.75
CA MET A 222 6.74 -9.75 9.57
C MET A 222 7.31 -10.30 8.25
N PHE A 223 8.41 -11.05 8.29
CA PHE A 223 9.11 -11.56 7.10
C PHE A 223 8.99 -13.07 6.90
N THR A 224 8.26 -13.78 7.76
CA THR A 224 8.17 -15.25 7.74
C THR A 224 6.80 -15.79 7.37
N SER A 225 5.85 -14.95 6.96
CA SER A 225 4.72 -15.49 6.18
C SER A 225 5.33 -16.00 4.87
N PRO A 226 5.38 -17.33 4.64
CA PRO A 226 5.86 -17.82 3.36
C PRO A 226 4.95 -17.20 2.32
N LEU A 227 5.53 -16.53 1.32
CA LEU A 227 4.79 -16.27 0.10
C LEU A 227 4.14 -17.60 -0.31
N PRO A 228 2.83 -17.64 -0.59
CA PRO A 228 2.21 -18.86 -1.05
C PRO A 228 3.05 -19.36 -2.24
N PRO A 229 3.45 -20.64 -2.28
CA PRO A 229 4.23 -21.15 -3.38
C PRO A 229 3.50 -20.79 -4.66
N LEU A 230 4.20 -20.12 -5.57
CA LEU A 230 3.73 -19.93 -6.94
C LEU A 230 3.42 -21.33 -7.46
N ARG A 231 2.13 -21.71 -7.42
CA ARG A 231 1.66 -22.89 -8.14
C ARG A 231 1.92 -22.56 -9.59
N ALA A 232 3.04 -23.08 -10.11
CA ALA A 232 3.20 -23.27 -11.53
C ALA A 232 1.97 -24.06 -11.97
N THR A 233 1.04 -23.38 -12.63
CA THR A 233 0.02 -24.05 -13.42
C THR A 233 0.79 -24.90 -14.41
N THR A 234 0.87 -26.19 -14.12
CA THR A 234 1.26 -27.19 -15.10
C THR A 234 0.41 -26.91 -16.33
N THR A 235 1.09 -26.57 -17.41
CA THR A 235 0.52 -26.53 -18.75
C THR A 235 -0.16 -27.87 -18.99
N ASP A 236 -1.47 -27.93 -18.83
CA ASP A 236 -2.29 -28.97 -19.42
C ASP A 236 -2.09 -28.86 -20.93
N LYS A 237 -1.27 -29.77 -21.46
CA LYS A 237 -1.19 -30.00 -22.90
C LYS A 237 -2.60 -30.38 -23.35
N PRO A 238 -3.19 -29.71 -24.35
CA PRO A 238 -4.43 -30.19 -24.93
C PRO A 238 -4.18 -31.59 -25.52
N GLN A 239 -4.84 -32.60 -24.97
CA GLN A 239 -4.96 -33.90 -25.63
C GLN A 239 -5.77 -33.69 -26.91
N MET A 240 -5.07 -33.63 -28.05
CA MET A 240 -5.69 -33.88 -29.35
C MET A 240 -6.18 -35.33 -29.37
N SER A 241 -7.48 -35.54 -29.25
CA SER A 241 -8.09 -36.82 -29.59
C SER A 241 -8.09 -36.97 -31.11
N LEU A 242 -7.28 -37.90 -31.61
CA LEU A 242 -7.40 -38.39 -32.98
C LEU A 242 -8.72 -39.16 -33.11
N GLY A 243 -9.67 -38.56 -33.83
CA GLY A 243 -10.95 -39.17 -34.16
C GLY A 243 -10.75 -40.53 -34.85
N LYS A 244 -11.32 -41.58 -34.25
CA LYS A 244 -11.51 -42.89 -34.89
C LYS A 244 -12.42 -42.70 -36.11
N LYS A 245 -11.90 -43.04 -37.29
CA LYS A 245 -12.69 -43.30 -38.50
C LYS A 245 -13.65 -44.46 -38.21
N THR A 246 -14.95 -44.17 -38.19
CA THR A 246 -15.99 -45.20 -38.27
C THR A 246 -16.16 -45.62 -39.73
N GLY A 247 -16.04 -46.92 -39.96
CA GLY A 247 -16.21 -47.54 -41.27
C GLY A 247 -17.68 -47.55 -41.70
N VAL A 248 -17.90 -47.16 -42.95
CA VAL A 248 -19.16 -47.35 -43.67
C VAL A 248 -19.25 -48.83 -44.04
N LYS A 249 -20.23 -49.55 -43.48
CA LYS A 249 -20.68 -50.84 -44.01
C LYS A 249 -21.77 -50.60 -45.03
N ALA A 250 -21.53 -51.09 -46.25
CA ALA A 250 -22.52 -51.18 -47.31
C ALA A 250 -23.62 -52.18 -46.92
N HIS A 251 -24.87 -51.79 -47.11
CA HIS A 251 -25.98 -52.72 -47.29
C HIS A 251 -26.56 -52.54 -48.69
N LYS A 252 -26.42 -53.60 -49.50
CA LYS A 252 -27.27 -53.87 -50.66
C LYS A 252 -28.57 -54.48 -50.16
N ALA A 253 -29.69 -53.92 -50.60
CA ALA A 253 -30.88 -54.62 -51.10
C ALA A 253 -31.65 -53.59 -51.92
#